data_AF-A0AAE0R3N3-F1
#
_entry.id   AF-A0AAE0R3N3-F1
#
_cell.length_a   1.000
_cell.length_b   1.000
_cell.length_c   1.000
_cell.angle_alpha   90.00
_cell.angle_beta   90.00
_cell.angle_gamma   90.00
#
_symmetry.space_group_name_H-M   'P 1'
#
loop_
_entity.id
_entity.type
_entity.pdbx_description
1 polymer ?
#
loop_
_entity_poly.entity_id
_entity_poly.type
_entity_poly.pdbx_seq_one_letter_code
_entity_poly.pdbx_strand_id
1 'polypeptide(L)' 'QDNDPKHTSKSTSEWLKKNKMKTLEWPRQSLDLNPIEMLWHDLKKDALNDADVERL' A
#
# COMPACT_ATOMS: atom_id res chain seq x y z
N GLN A 1 -4.88 -3.13 3.71
CA GLN A 1 -4.67 -4.46 3.09
C GLN A 1 -5.15 -4.36 1.66
N ASP A 2 -4.38 -4.86 0.70
CA ASP A 2 -4.70 -4.74 -0.74
C ASP A 2 -5.79 -5.73 -1.22
N ASN A 3 -6.46 -6.42 -0.27
CA ASN A 3 -7.45 -7.49 -0.50
C ASN A 3 -7.05 -8.57 -1.54
N ASP A 4 -5.78 -8.62 -1.93
CA ASP A 4 -5.21 -9.67 -2.76
C ASP A 4 -5.30 -10.99 -1.97
N PRO A 5 -5.92 -12.05 -2.55
CA PRO A 5 -6.02 -13.35 -1.92
C PRO A 5 -4.70 -13.89 -1.36
N LYS A 6 -3.56 -13.57 -1.99
CA LYS A 6 -2.23 -14.01 -1.53
C LYS A 6 -1.79 -13.34 -0.22
N HIS A 7 -2.35 -12.18 0.10
CA HIS A 7 -2.09 -11.41 1.32
C HIS A 7 -3.20 -11.58 2.38
N THR A 8 -4.03 -12.61 2.23
CA THR A 8 -5.14 -12.90 3.14
C THR A 8 -4.90 -14.22 3.87
N SER A 9 -4.01 -14.19 4.87
CA SER A 9 -3.84 -15.33 5.79
C SER A 9 -5.01 -15.40 6.79
N LYS A 10 -5.46 -16.63 7.10
CA LYS A 10 -6.46 -16.89 8.13
C LYS A 10 -5.97 -16.46 9.51
N SER A 11 -4.72 -16.78 9.86
CA SER A 11 -4.13 -16.43 11.16
C SER A 11 -4.04 -14.92 11.38
N THR A 12 -3.65 -14.17 10.34
CA THR A 12 -3.61 -12.70 10.37
C THR A 12 -5.00 -12.11 10.53
N SER A 13 -5.99 -12.66 9.84
CA SER A 13 -7.39 -12.22 9.93
C SER A 13 -7.98 -12.44 11.33
N GLU A 14 -7.69 -13.59 11.94
CA GLU A 14 -8.11 -13.92 13.31
C GLU A 14 -7.44 -13.00 14.34
N TRP A 15 -6.15 -12.71 14.19
CA TRP A 15 -5.44 -11.77 15.03
C TRP A 15 -6.03 -10.35 14.93
N LEU A 16 -6.30 -9.87 13.71
CA LEU A 16 -6.91 -8.54 13.51
C LEU A 16 -8.28 -8.44 14.20
N LYS A 17 -9.12 -9.48 14.06
CA LYS A 17 -10.42 -9.57 14.74
C LYS A 17 -10.26 -9.58 16.26
N LYS A 18 -9.32 -10.36 16.80
CA LYS A 18 -9.04 -10.42 18.25
C LYS A 18 -8.63 -9.05 18.81
N ASN A 19 -7.86 -8.28 18.04
CA ASN A 19 -7.41 -6.95 18.43
C ASN A 19 -8.43 -5.84 18.11
N LYS A 20 -9.64 -6.19 17.67
CA LYS A 20 -10.70 -5.23 17.28
C LYS A 20 -10.23 -4.22 16.23
N MET A 21 -9.26 -4.60 15.40
CA MET A 21 -8.79 -3.76 14.31
C MET A 21 -9.79 -3.82 13.17
N LYS A 22 -10.28 -2.66 12.75
CA LYS A 22 -11.21 -2.56 11.63
C LYS A 22 -10.42 -2.53 10.34
N THR A 23 -10.46 -3.62 9.58
CA THR A 23 -9.98 -3.62 8.20
C THR A 23 -10.98 -2.84 7.35
N LEU A 24 -10.49 -1.85 6.60
CA LEU A 24 -11.31 -1.14 5.62
C LEU A 24 -11.58 -2.06 4.42
N GLU A 25 -12.86 -2.18 4.06
CA GLU A 25 -13.31 -2.95 2.92
C GLU A 25 -13.15 -2.10 1.65
N TRP A 26 -11.98 -2.18 1.03
CA TRP A 26 -11.71 -1.55 -0.27
C TRP A 26 -11.96 -2.54 -1.41
N PRO A 27 -12.37 -2.08 -2.61
CA PRO A 27 -12.46 -2.96 -3.77
C PRO A 27 -11.10 -3.58 -4.06
N ARG A 28 -11.08 -4.88 -4.35
CA ARG A 28 -9.87 -5.55 -4.84
C ARG A 28 -9.36 -4.83 -6.08
N GLN A 29 -8.05 -4.57 -6.14
CA GLN A 29 -7.36 -3.98 -7.30
C GLN A 29 -7.62 -2.48 -7.55
N SER A 30 -8.06 -1.72 -6.55
CA SER A 30 -8.03 -0.25 -6.62
C SER A 30 -6.62 0.28 -6.34
N LEU A 31 -5.68 0.05 -7.27
CA LEU A 31 -4.30 0.56 -7.18
C LEU A 31 -4.29 2.08 -6.94
N ASP A 32 -5.21 2.79 -7.60
CA ASP A 32 -5.34 4.25 -7.54
C ASP A 32 -5.77 4.77 -6.16
N LEU A 33 -6.42 3.92 -5.36
CA LEU A 33 -6.93 4.27 -4.02
C LEU A 33 -6.05 3.73 -2.89
N ASN A 34 -4.93 3.07 -3.22
CA ASN A 34 -4.02 2.56 -2.20
C ASN A 34 -3.07 3.70 -1.77
N PRO A 35 -3.15 4.18 -0.51
CA PRO A 35 -2.26 5.25 -0.04
C PRO A 35 -0.77 4.88 -0.14
N ILE A 36 -0.46 3.59 -0.15
CA ILE A 36 0.92 3.08 -0.32
C ILE A 36 1.42 3.34 -1.74
N GLU A 37 0.59 3.15 -2.77
CA GLU A 37 0.95 3.42 -4.17
C GLU A 37 1.13 4.92 -4.41
N MET A 38 0.27 5.75 -3.80
CA MET A 38 0.45 7.22 -3.82
C MET A 38 1.79 7.62 -3.20
N LEU A 39 2.13 7.06 -2.03
CA LEU A 39 3.42 7.33 -1.38
C LEU A 39 4.61 6.88 -2.24
N TRP A 40 4.54 5.69 -2.86
CA TRP A 40 5.60 5.23 -3.76
C TRP A 40 5.78 6.12 -4.98
N HIS A 41 4.68 6.64 -5.52
CA HIS A 41 4.74 7.56 -6.64
C HIS A 41 5.44 8.87 -6.27
N ASP A 42 5.14 9.43 -5.10
CA ASP A 42 5.79 10.65 -4.62
C ASP A 42 7.28 10.40 -4.31
N LEU A 43 7.61 9.29 -3.65
CA LEU A 43 9.01 8.89 -3.41
C LEU A 43 9.80 8.68 -4.71
N LYS A 44 9.18 8.10 -5.74
CA LYS A 44 9.82 7.93 -7.05
C LYS A 44 10.05 9.27 -7.74
N LYS A 45 9.11 10.20 -7.64
CA LYS A 45 9.27 11.56 -8.19
C LYS A 45 10.42 12.27 -7.52
N ASP A 46 10.51 12.23 -6.20
CA ASP A 46 11.59 12.86 -5.45
C ASP A 46 12.95 12.24 -5.82
N ALA A 47 13.03 10.90 -5.87
CA ALA A 47 14.26 10.20 -6.27
C ALA A 47 14.66 10.45 -7.74
N LEU A 48 13.69 10.63 -8.65
CA LEU A 48 13.94 10.99 -10.04
C LEU A 48 14.44 12.43 -10.18
N ASN A 49 13.84 13.37 -9.45
CA ASN A 49 14.26 14.77 -9.44
C ASN A 49 15.69 14.90 -8.90
N ASP A 50 16.06 14.17 -7.84
CA ASP A 50 17.44 14.15 -7.33
C ASP A 50 18.43 13.58 -8.35
N ALA A 51 18.05 12.51 -9.08
CA ALA A 51 18.88 11.91 -10.12
C ALA A 51 19.05 12.79 -11.37
N ASP A 52 18.10 13.67 -11.65
CA ASP A 52 18.16 14.64 -12.76
C ASP A 52 18.96 15.90 -12.38
N VAL A 53 19.00 16.28 -11.08
CA VAL A 53 19.83 17.39 -10.58
C VAL A 53 21.32 17.05 -10.62
N GLU A 54 21.72 15.80 -10.35
CA GLU A 54 23.13 15.37 -10.48
C GLU A 54 23.61 15.22 -11.94
N ARG A 55 22.71 15.33 -12.93
CA ARG A 55 23.04 15.23 -14.36
C ARG A 55 23.23 16.58 -15.05
N LEU A 56 23.08 17.70 -14.33
CA LEU A 56 23.38 19.07 -14.77
C LEU A 56 24.69 19.57 -14.17
#